data_AF-A0A2M8SB48-F1
#
_entry.id   AF-A0A2M8SB48-F1
#
_cell.length_a   1.000
_cell.length_b   1.000
_cell.length_c   1.000
_cell.angle_alpha   90.00
_cell.angle_beta   90.00
_cell.angle_gamma   90.00
#
_symmetry.space_group_name_H-M   'P 1'
#
loop_
_entity.id
_entity.type
_entity.pdbx_description
1 polymer ?
#
loop_
_entity_poly.entity_id
_entity_poly.type
_entity_poly.pdbx_seq_one_letter_code
_entity_poly.pdbx_strand_id
1 'polypeptide(L)'
;MSPLPYSSAELMIINAARLLRDGDVVFVGVGQPNLTCNLAKRTHAPNLVMIYEAGVIGAEPARLPLSIGDPTLVSGALSVVSM
;
A
#
# COMPACT_ATOMS: atom_id res chain seq x y z
N MET A 1 18.44 -5.09 28.32
CA MET A 1 17.19 -5.37 27.59
C MET A 1 17.61 -5.86 26.21
N SER A 2 17.31 -7.11 25.85
CA SER A 2 17.60 -7.61 24.51
C SER A 2 16.85 -6.74 23.49
N PRO A 3 17.43 -6.41 22.33
CA PRO A 3 16.72 -5.64 21.32
C PRO A 3 15.42 -6.38 20.95
N LEU A 4 14.33 -5.63 20.82
CA LEU A 4 13.09 -6.20 20.31
C LEU A 4 13.39 -6.84 18.94
N PRO A 5 12.82 -8.01 18.62
CA PRO A 5 13.11 -8.71 17.37
C PRO A 5 12.57 -7.99 16.11
N TYR A 6 12.00 -6.80 16.27
CA TYR A 6 11.40 -5.99 15.23
C TYR A 6 11.88 -4.54 15.33
N SER A 7 12.03 -3.90 14.19
CA SER A 7 12.31 -2.48 14.07
C SER A 7 11.09 -1.62 14.40
N SER A 8 11.32 -0.37 14.78
CA SER A 8 10.25 0.62 14.98
C SER A 8 9.42 0.84 13.71
N ALA A 9 10.05 0.71 12.52
CA ALA A 9 9.36 0.83 11.25
C ALA A 9 8.35 -0.31 11.02
N GLU A 10 8.72 -1.56 11.30
CA GLU A 10 7.82 -2.70 11.19
C GLU A 10 6.63 -2.58 12.16
N LEU A 11 6.90 -2.15 13.40
CA LEU A 11 5.84 -1.90 14.38
C LEU A 11 4.90 -0.79 13.92
N MET A 12 5.42 0.29 13.34
CA MET A 12 4.58 1.37 12.79
C MET A 12 3.71 0.87 11.64
N ILE A 13 4.29 0.13 10.68
CA ILE A 13 3.59 -0.42 9.52
C ILE A 13 2.47 -1.37 9.95
N ILE A 14 2.74 -2.29 10.89
CA ILE A 14 1.73 -3.24 11.38
C ILE A 14 0.57 -2.50 12.06
N ASN A 15 0.87 -1.52 12.91
CA ASN A 15 -0.18 -0.77 13.61
C ASN A 15 -1.01 0.08 12.64
N ALA A 16 -0.37 0.74 11.67
CA ALA A 16 -1.08 1.49 10.64
C ALA A 16 -1.93 0.58 9.75
N ALA A 17 -1.44 -0.63 9.41
CA ALA A 17 -2.14 -1.55 8.53
C ALA A 17 -3.46 -2.01 9.17
N ARG A 18 -3.47 -2.23 10.48
CA ARG A 18 -4.67 -2.61 11.26
C ARG A 18 -5.74 -1.52 11.33
N LEU A 19 -5.42 -0.28 10.99
CA LEU A 19 -6.40 0.81 10.93
C LEU A 19 -7.21 0.79 9.62
N LEU A 20 -6.69 0.13 8.58
CA LEU A 20 -7.36 -0.03 7.30
C LEU A 20 -8.39 -1.15 7.40
N ARG A 21 -9.58 -0.91 6.87
CA ARG A 21 -10.68 -1.89 6.87
C ARG A 21 -10.81 -2.52 5.50
N ASP A 22 -11.37 -3.72 5.48
CA ASP A 22 -11.70 -4.36 4.22
C ASP A 22 -12.71 -3.50 3.42
N GLY A 23 -12.39 -3.24 2.16
CA GLY A 23 -13.18 -2.37 1.29
C GLY A 23 -12.91 -0.87 1.41
N ASP A 24 -11.98 -0.42 2.27
CA ASP A 24 -11.58 0.99 2.30
C ASP A 24 -10.98 1.42 0.94
N VAL A 25 -11.19 2.70 0.59
CA VAL A 25 -10.57 3.34 -0.58
C VAL A 25 -9.58 4.37 -0.07
N VAL A 26 -8.30 4.19 -0.38
CA VAL A 26 -7.22 4.96 0.23
C VAL A 26 -6.29 5.59 -0.81
N PHE A 27 -5.87 6.82 -0.54
CA PHE A 27 -4.74 7.44 -1.25
C PHE A 27 -3.43 6.93 -0.66
N VAL A 28 -2.53 6.44 -1.53
CA VAL A 28 -1.33 5.72 -1.13
C VAL A 28 -0.08 6.40 -1.72
N GLY A 29 0.90 6.66 -0.87
CA GLY A 29 2.24 7.10 -1.28
C GLY A 29 3.21 5.93 -1.50
N VAL A 30 4.48 6.24 -1.81
CA VAL A 30 5.57 5.24 -1.89
C VAL A 30 6.19 4.95 -0.50
N GLY A 31 6.91 3.85 -0.37
CA GLY A 31 7.63 3.50 0.86
C GLY A 31 6.76 2.88 1.94
N GLN A 32 6.86 3.35 3.18
CA GLN A 32 6.13 2.78 4.32
C GLN A 32 4.60 2.82 4.17
N PRO A 33 3.96 3.89 3.66
CA PRO A 33 2.52 3.88 3.36
C PRO A 33 2.11 2.77 2.38
N ASN A 34 2.94 2.51 1.37
CA ASN A 34 2.71 1.44 0.40
C ASN A 34 2.77 0.05 1.06
N LEU A 35 3.78 -0.17 1.91
CA LEU A 35 3.94 -1.38 2.70
C LEU A 35 2.74 -1.61 3.63
N THR A 36 2.27 -0.55 4.30
CA THR A 36 1.08 -0.58 5.15
C THR A 36 -0.15 -1.06 4.40
N CYS A 37 -0.45 -0.46 3.24
CA CYS A 37 -1.62 -0.81 2.45
C CYS A 37 -1.52 -2.23 1.87
N ASN A 38 -0.36 -2.61 1.35
CA ASN A 38 -0.14 -3.96 0.84
C ASN A 38 -0.18 -5.02 1.93
N LEU A 39 0.32 -4.72 3.14
CA LEU A 39 0.20 -5.61 4.29
C LEU A 39 -1.27 -5.81 4.67
N ALA A 40 -2.05 -4.73 4.77
CA ALA A 40 -3.48 -4.82 5.05
C ALA A 40 -4.21 -5.66 3.99
N LYS A 41 -3.97 -5.36 2.71
CA LYS A 41 -4.59 -6.06 1.57
C LYS A 41 -4.25 -7.55 1.53
N ARG A 42 -3.00 -7.93 1.84
CA ARG A 42 -2.58 -9.34 1.87
C ARG A 42 -2.96 -10.09 3.15
N THR A 43 -3.56 -9.43 4.13
CA THR A 43 -3.89 -10.07 5.43
C THR A 43 -5.38 -10.03 5.74
N HIS A 44 -5.94 -8.87 6.04
CA HIS A 44 -7.29 -8.75 6.60
C HIS A 44 -8.23 -7.83 5.79
N ALA A 45 -7.71 -7.13 4.78
CA ALA A 45 -8.46 -6.19 3.95
C ALA A 45 -8.30 -6.46 2.44
N PRO A 46 -8.57 -7.69 1.95
CA PRO A 46 -8.34 -8.06 0.53
C PRO A 46 -9.00 -7.14 -0.50
N ASN A 47 -10.14 -6.54 -0.14
CA ASN A 47 -10.91 -5.64 -0.98
C ASN A 47 -10.49 -4.17 -0.85
N LEU A 48 -9.39 -3.86 -0.15
CA LEU A 48 -8.81 -2.51 -0.10
C LEU A 48 -8.49 -2.00 -1.51
N VAL A 49 -8.95 -0.80 -1.84
CA VAL A 49 -8.71 -0.12 -3.11
C VAL A 49 -7.66 0.98 -2.91
N MET A 50 -6.54 0.85 -3.62
CA MET A 50 -5.43 1.81 -3.55
C MET A 50 -5.47 2.77 -4.73
N ILE A 51 -5.39 4.07 -4.44
CA ILE A 51 -5.30 5.15 -5.42
C ILE A 51 -3.92 5.83 -5.27
N TYR A 52 -3.21 5.99 -6.38
CA TYR A 52 -1.91 6.69 -6.42
C TYR A 52 -2.05 8.02 -7.14
N GLU A 53 -1.24 9.00 -6.74
CA GLU A 53 -1.27 10.38 -7.29
C GLU A 53 -0.97 10.46 -8.79
N ALA A 54 -0.42 9.40 -9.39
CA ALA A 54 -0.26 9.26 -10.84
C ALA A 54 -1.58 9.01 -11.59
N GLY A 55 -2.73 9.09 -10.92
CA GLY A 55 -4.05 8.81 -11.50
C GLY A 55 -4.38 7.32 -11.60
N VAL A 56 -3.67 6.47 -10.86
CA VAL A 56 -3.85 5.01 -10.92
C VAL A 56 -4.83 4.54 -9.85
N ILE A 57 -5.92 3.89 -10.27
CA ILE A 57 -7.00 3.42 -9.40
C ILE A 57 -6.99 1.90 -9.32
N GLY A 58 -7.04 1.37 -8.09
CA GLY A 58 -7.08 -0.06 -7.84
C GLY A 58 -5.77 -0.76 -8.20
N ALA A 59 -4.64 -0.09 -8.00
CA ALA A 59 -3.33 -0.67 -8.32
C ALA A 59 -3.06 -1.93 -7.49
N GLU A 60 -2.47 -2.95 -8.12
CA GLU A 60 -2.05 -4.20 -7.49
C GLU A 60 -0.56 -4.47 -7.77
N PRO A 61 0.35 -3.70 -7.17
CA PRO A 61 1.75 -3.74 -7.55
C PRO A 61 2.40 -5.08 -7.17
N ALA A 62 3.04 -5.73 -8.16
CA ALA A 62 3.74 -7.00 -7.95
C ALA A 62 4.94 -6.88 -6.99
N ARG A 63 5.53 -5.69 -6.90
CA ARG A 63 6.64 -5.33 -6.01
C ARG A 63 6.43 -3.91 -5.47
N LEU A 64 7.18 -3.53 -4.44
CA LEU A 64 7.17 -2.15 -3.97
C LEU A 64 7.63 -1.21 -5.11
N PRO A 65 6.87 -0.14 -5.40
CA PRO A 65 7.25 0.82 -6.43
C PRO A 65 8.49 1.61 -5.99
N LEU A 66 9.40 1.86 -6.93
CA LEU A 66 10.58 2.71 -6.70
C LEU A 66 10.22 4.19 -6.64
N SER A 67 9.17 4.58 -7.37
CA SER A 67 8.64 5.95 -7.41
C SER A 67 7.18 5.90 -7.84
N ILE A 68 6.52 7.07 -7.80
CA ILE A 68 5.14 7.22 -8.29
C ILE A 68 5.02 7.00 -9.80
N GLY A 69 6.10 7.19 -10.57
CA GLY A 69 6.15 6.88 -12.00
C GLY A 69 6.50 5.42 -12.30
N ASP A 70 6.62 4.54 -11.31
CA ASP A 70 6.99 3.14 -11.53
C ASP A 70 5.86 2.40 -12.27
N PRO A 71 6.14 1.77 -13.44
CA PRO A 71 5.13 1.04 -14.19
C PRO A 71 4.43 -0.07 -13.41
N THR A 72 5.03 -0.56 -12.31
CA THR A 72 4.39 -1.56 -11.44
C THR A 72 3.09 -1.09 -10.83
N LEU A 73 2.85 0.22 -10.73
CA LEU A 73 1.59 0.76 -10.22
C LEU A 73 0.46 0.55 -11.22
N VAL A 74 0.74 0.63 -12.53
CA VAL A 74 -0.26 0.53 -13.60
C VAL A 74 -0.60 -0.92 -13.93
N SER A 75 0.36 -1.83 -13.86
CA SER A 75 0.14 -3.24 -14.17
C SER A 75 -0.91 -3.87 -13.25
N GLY A 76 -2.05 -4.28 -13.82
CA GLY A 76 -3.16 -4.87 -13.07
C GLY A 76 -4.10 -3.86 -12.41
N ALA A 77 -3.87 -2.55 -12.60
CA ALA A 77 -4.79 -1.53 -12.10
C ALA A 77 -6.15 -1.61 -12.80
N LEU A 78 -7.21 -1.23 -12.06
CA LEU A 78 -8.57 -1.18 -12.58
C LEU A 78 -8.72 -0.07 -13.63
N SER A 79 -8.09 1.08 -13.41
CA SER A 79 -8.15 2.22 -14.33
C SER A 79 -6.96 3.15 -14.13
N VAL A 80 -6.65 3.91 -15.18
CA VAL A 80 -5.74 5.05 -15.14
C VAL A 80 -6.49 6.25 -15.70
N VAL A 81 -6.53 7.34 -14.92
CA VAL A 81 -7.22 8.58 -15.28
C VAL A 81 -6.24 9.74 -15.35
N SER A 82 -6.58 10.78 -16.11
CA SER A 82 -5.84 12.04 -16.06
C SER A 82 -5.99 12.70 -14.70
N MET A 83 -4.94 13.37 -14.24
CA MET A 83 -4.97 14.28 -13.08
C MET A 83 -5.30 15.70 -13.51
#